data_AF-A0A661WNY0-F1
#
_entry.id   AF-A0A661WNY0-F1
#
_cell.length_a   1.000
_cell.length_b   1.000
_cell.length_c   1.000
_cell.angle_alpha   90.00
_cell.angle_beta   90.00
_cell.angle_gamma   90.00
#
_symmetry.space_group_name_H-M   'P 1'
#
loop_
_entity.id
_entity.type
_entity.pdbx_description
1 polymer ?
#
loop_
_entity_poly.entity_id
_entity_poly.type
_entity_poly.pdbx_seq_one_letter_code
_entity_poly.pdbx_strand_id
1 'polypeptide(L)'
;DDTGTSVTFRYDTSLFVGEFSFKFETLVHRFREMAFVTRGVKIRFIDERINKELTFYFEGGISSFVRYMNRNRHGLHKIVYIEKTIENISVEAAIQYTDAFTESVYAFANTINTIDGGTHLTGLRSALTRVINDYARKNNILKSNDTNFSGDDTREGLTAIVSIKHPEPQFESQTKVKLMNPEVQTYAQQIVGEAFSTFLEENPAAAKAIVRKCLTSARARSAARKARDLIIRKSALESLTLPGKLADCSERDSSKTELYIVEGDSAGGSAKQGRDRHFQAILPLRGKILNTERARLDKILGNNEVKAMISALGTGVGENFDVSGLRYGRVIIMTDADVDGSHIRTLLLTFFFRYMQPLIDDGHLYIAQPPLYLITHKRKSRYVYTEEEKEQFIKSIDKGDKIGLQRYKGLGEMNPTQLWETTMDPENRTLLLVTIEDATEADRTFDMLMGAAVPPRRRFIQTHAQDVRNLDV
;
A
#
# COMPACT_ATOMS: atom_id res chain seq x y z
N ASP A 1 30.96 37.05 4.43
CA ASP A 1 31.62 35.79 4.06
C ASP A 1 30.58 34.70 3.95
N ASP A 2 30.44 34.13 2.76
CA ASP A 2 29.55 33.00 2.53
C ASP A 2 30.30 31.71 2.89
N THR A 3 29.74 30.91 3.79
CA THR A 3 30.31 29.62 4.23
C THR A 3 29.47 28.47 3.68
N GLY A 4 30.09 27.37 3.27
CA GLY A 4 29.37 26.18 2.82
C GLY A 4 30.29 24.98 2.54
N THR A 5 29.68 23.82 2.31
CA THR A 5 30.36 22.57 1.97
C THR A 5 29.77 21.99 0.69
N SER A 6 30.62 21.56 -0.23
CA SER A 6 30.21 20.82 -1.43
C SER A 6 30.75 19.40 -1.37
N VAL A 7 29.93 18.42 -1.74
CA VAL A 7 30.30 17.00 -1.81
C VAL A 7 29.89 16.47 -3.17
N THR A 8 30.82 15.77 -3.81
CA THR A 8 30.59 15.08 -5.09
C THR A 8 31.12 13.66 -4.97
N PHE A 9 30.33 12.68 -5.41
CA PHE A 9 30.73 11.29 -5.38
C PHE A 9 30.17 10.54 -6.59
N ARG A 10 30.79 9.40 -6.90
CA ARG A 10 30.31 8.40 -7.85
C ARG A 10 30.26 7.07 -7.13
N TYR A 11 29.19 6.31 -7.30
CA TYR A 11 29.08 4.98 -6.69
C TYR A 11 30.07 4.01 -7.36
N ASP A 12 30.53 3.02 -6.59
CA ASP A 12 31.46 1.99 -7.06
C ASP A 12 30.72 0.90 -7.83
N THR A 13 30.98 0.79 -9.14
CA THR A 13 30.34 -0.19 -10.02
C THR A 13 30.74 -1.64 -9.73
N SER A 14 31.78 -1.87 -8.93
CA SER A 14 32.15 -3.21 -8.47
C SER A 14 31.28 -3.70 -7.30
N LEU A 15 30.75 -2.77 -6.49
CA LEU A 15 29.86 -3.08 -5.37
C LEU A 15 28.38 -3.04 -5.81
N PHE A 16 28.01 -2.06 -6.63
CA PHE A 16 26.65 -1.90 -7.15
C PHE A 16 26.54 -2.61 -8.51
N VAL A 17 26.29 -3.92 -8.47
CA VAL A 17 26.20 -4.78 -9.66
C VAL A 17 24.80 -4.67 -10.31
N GLY A 18 24.76 -4.56 -11.65
CA GLY A 18 23.53 -4.44 -12.44
C GLY A 18 23.28 -3.03 -12.98
N GLU A 19 22.09 -2.78 -13.54
CA GLU A 19 21.68 -1.44 -13.98
C GLU A 19 21.32 -0.55 -12.78
N PHE A 20 22.35 -0.06 -12.08
CA PHE A 20 22.16 0.89 -10.99
C PHE A 20 22.07 2.32 -11.54
N SER A 21 20.99 3.03 -11.21
CA SER A 21 20.86 4.46 -11.51
C SER A 21 20.09 5.18 -10.42
N PHE A 22 20.42 6.45 -10.20
CA PHE A 22 19.62 7.31 -9.32
C PHE A 22 18.25 7.56 -9.98
N LYS A 23 17.18 7.14 -9.31
CA LYS A 23 15.81 7.39 -9.77
C LYS A 23 15.39 8.82 -9.42
N PHE A 24 15.03 9.61 -10.44
CA PHE A 24 14.64 11.01 -10.27
C PHE A 24 13.45 11.17 -9.32
N GLU A 25 12.40 10.37 -9.53
CA GLU A 25 11.17 10.48 -8.74
C GLU A 25 11.44 10.15 -7.26
N THR A 26 12.12 9.04 -6.95
CA THR A 26 12.49 8.69 -5.57
C THR A 26 13.22 9.83 -4.84
N LEU A 27 14.16 10.51 -5.50
CA LEU A 27 14.87 11.66 -4.92
C LEU A 27 13.98 12.89 -4.75
N VAL A 28 13.14 13.21 -5.74
CA VAL A 28 12.14 14.29 -5.64
C VAL A 28 11.23 14.11 -4.43
N HIS A 29 10.80 12.88 -4.20
CA HIS A 29 9.96 12.53 -3.08
C HIS A 29 10.69 12.77 -1.76
N ARG A 30 11.90 12.22 -1.59
CA ARG A 30 12.70 12.46 -0.39
C ARG A 30 12.95 13.94 -0.15
N PHE A 31 13.43 14.68 -1.16
CA PHE A 31 13.71 16.12 -1.03
C PHE A 31 12.49 16.94 -0.65
N ARG A 32 11.31 16.61 -1.20
CA ARG A 32 10.04 17.25 -0.83
C ARG A 32 9.69 17.00 0.64
N GLU A 33 9.79 15.76 1.11
CA GLU A 33 9.55 15.41 2.51
C GLU A 33 10.51 16.17 3.44
N MET A 34 11.82 16.22 3.11
CA MET A 34 12.80 16.97 3.91
C MET A 34 12.38 18.43 4.04
N ALA A 35 12.02 19.06 2.92
CA ALA A 35 11.65 20.46 2.89
C ALA A 35 10.38 20.75 3.72
N PHE A 36 9.48 19.78 3.85
CA PHE A 36 8.33 19.90 4.74
C PHE A 36 8.72 19.81 6.23
N VAL A 37 9.58 18.86 6.60
CA VAL A 37 9.99 18.67 8.01
C VAL A 37 11.10 19.63 8.45
N THR A 38 11.73 20.34 7.51
CA THR A 38 12.74 21.38 7.77
C THR A 38 12.26 22.75 7.29
N ARG A 39 11.45 23.39 8.13
CA ARG A 39 10.87 24.72 7.85
C ARG A 39 11.96 25.72 7.46
N GLY A 40 11.75 26.40 6.33
CA GLY A 40 12.65 27.46 5.86
C GLY A 40 13.90 26.99 5.13
N VAL A 41 14.10 25.68 4.95
CA VAL A 41 15.21 25.15 4.12
C VAL A 41 14.77 25.09 2.66
N LYS A 42 15.55 25.74 1.79
CA LYS A 42 15.37 25.66 0.33
C LYS A 42 16.21 24.51 -0.22
N ILE A 43 15.56 23.54 -0.84
CA ILE A 43 16.24 22.42 -1.52
C ILE A 43 16.05 22.59 -3.03
N ARG A 44 17.16 22.74 -3.74
CA ARG A 44 17.19 22.79 -5.20
C ARG A 44 17.75 21.46 -5.72
N PHE A 45 16.96 20.79 -6.54
CA PHE A 45 17.31 19.49 -7.13
C PHE A 45 17.32 19.60 -8.66
N ILE A 46 18.41 19.17 -9.28
CA ILE A 46 18.64 19.24 -10.72
C ILE A 46 19.08 17.86 -11.17
N ASP A 47 18.43 17.34 -12.21
CA ASP A 47 18.88 16.16 -12.93
C ASP A 47 19.34 16.54 -14.33
N GLU A 48 20.65 16.60 -14.48
CA GLU A 48 21.32 17.01 -15.72
C GLU A 48 21.10 16.01 -16.87
N ARG A 49 20.74 14.75 -16.58
CA ARG A 49 20.51 13.72 -17.61
C ARG A 49 19.26 14.00 -18.43
N ILE A 50 18.25 14.60 -17.81
CA ILE A 50 16.94 14.92 -18.42
C ILE A 50 16.66 16.43 -18.42
N ASN A 51 17.64 17.24 -18.02
CA ASN A 51 17.54 18.70 -17.91
C ASN A 51 16.30 19.18 -17.14
N LYS A 52 16.00 18.53 -16.01
CA LYS A 52 14.83 18.81 -15.17
C LYS A 52 15.27 19.39 -13.83
N GLU A 53 14.66 20.50 -13.43
CA GLU A 53 14.96 21.19 -12.18
C GLU A 53 13.69 21.36 -11.34
N LEU A 54 13.82 21.11 -10.03
CA LEU A 54 12.77 21.32 -9.04
C LEU A 54 13.34 22.03 -7.81
N THR A 55 12.55 22.94 -7.26
CA THR A 55 12.88 23.65 -6.02
C THR A 55 11.78 23.43 -5.00
N PHE A 56 12.17 23.07 -3.78
CA PHE A 56 11.28 22.86 -2.64
C PHE A 56 11.58 23.92 -1.58
N TYR A 57 10.54 24.64 -1.14
CA TYR A 57 10.61 25.61 -0.06
C TYR A 57 9.24 25.72 0.59
N PHE A 58 9.16 25.40 1.89
CA PHE A 58 7.90 25.39 2.63
C PHE A 58 8.04 26.13 3.96
N GLU A 59 7.43 27.31 4.04
CA GLU A 59 7.35 28.06 5.30
C GLU A 59 6.33 27.47 6.27
N GLY A 60 5.31 26.76 5.77
CA GLY A 60 4.28 26.18 6.64
C GLY A 60 4.64 24.80 7.20
N GLY A 61 5.87 24.32 7.02
CA GLY A 61 6.39 23.08 7.60
C GLY A 61 5.48 21.86 7.40
N ILE A 62 5.36 21.05 8.45
CA ILE A 62 4.53 19.83 8.43
C ILE A 62 3.02 20.12 8.26
N SER A 63 2.55 21.33 8.59
CA SER A 63 1.16 21.73 8.27
C SER A 63 0.92 21.82 6.76
N SER A 64 1.93 22.25 6.00
CA SER A 64 1.86 22.24 4.53
C SER A 64 1.89 20.82 3.99
N PHE A 65 2.57 19.90 4.70
CA PHE A 65 2.60 18.50 4.33
C PHE A 65 1.24 17.81 4.57
N VAL A 66 0.59 18.02 5.72
CA VAL A 66 -0.81 17.56 5.93
C VAL A 66 -1.74 18.10 4.85
N ARG A 67 -1.63 19.39 4.50
CA ARG A 67 -2.41 19.99 3.40
C ARG A 67 -2.13 19.33 2.06
N TYR A 68 -0.87 19.00 1.79
CA TYR A 68 -0.45 18.31 0.57
C TYR A 68 -1.01 16.89 0.48
N MET A 69 -1.01 16.15 1.59
CA MET A 69 -1.61 14.81 1.67
C MET A 69 -3.12 14.86 1.50
N ASN A 70 -3.78 15.85 2.11
CA ASN A 70 -5.23 16.00 2.05
C ASN A 70 -5.75 16.74 0.81
N ARG A 71 -4.91 17.03 -0.19
CA ARG A 71 -5.31 17.80 -1.39
C ARG A 71 -6.49 17.20 -2.16
N ASN A 72 -6.70 15.88 -2.05
CA ASN A 72 -7.76 15.14 -2.72
C ASN A 72 -8.87 14.68 -1.76
N ARG A 73 -8.78 15.04 -0.48
CA ARG A 73 -9.68 14.62 0.59
C ARG A 73 -10.44 15.82 1.14
N HIS A 74 -11.63 15.61 1.67
CA HIS A 74 -12.37 16.68 2.32
C HIS A 74 -12.03 16.75 3.81
N GLY A 75 -11.29 17.79 4.22
CA GLY A 75 -10.97 18.03 5.63
C GLY A 75 -12.22 18.38 6.43
N LEU A 76 -12.45 17.69 7.55
CA LEU A 76 -13.59 17.93 8.44
C LEU A 76 -13.40 19.19 9.30
N HIS A 77 -12.16 19.66 9.43
CA HIS A 77 -11.78 20.83 10.20
C HIS A 77 -10.46 21.42 9.70
N LYS A 78 -10.08 22.59 10.23
CA LYS A 78 -8.77 23.22 9.98
C LYS A 78 -7.65 22.39 10.61
N ILE A 79 -6.45 22.40 10.02
CA ILE A 79 -5.29 21.68 10.53
C ILE A 79 -4.97 22.17 11.95
N VAL A 80 -4.88 21.24 12.90
CA VAL A 80 -4.39 21.50 14.25
C VAL A 80 -2.87 21.38 14.20
N TYR A 81 -2.16 22.42 14.59
CA TYR A 81 -0.70 22.46 14.63
C TYR A 81 -0.24 22.71 16.06
N ILE A 82 0.79 22.00 16.48
CA ILE A 82 1.45 22.22 17.76
C ILE A 82 2.96 21.99 17.63
N GLU A 83 3.75 22.84 18.27
CA GLU A 83 5.18 22.67 18.44
C GLU A 83 5.54 23.06 19.87
N LYS A 84 6.20 22.17 20.61
CA LYS A 84 6.63 22.44 21.98
C LYS A 84 7.91 21.66 22.26
N THR A 85 8.79 22.25 23.07
CA THR A 85 10.06 21.65 23.46
C THR A 85 10.04 21.36 24.95
N ILE A 86 10.36 20.12 25.33
CA ILE A 86 10.49 19.66 26.71
C ILE A 86 11.87 19.01 26.83
N GLU A 87 12.67 19.44 27.81
CA GLU A 87 14.01 18.85 28.08
C GLU A 87 14.89 18.74 26.82
N ASN A 88 14.97 19.81 26.02
CA ASN A 88 15.70 19.88 24.73
C ASN A 88 15.20 18.95 23.61
N ILE A 89 14.04 18.29 23.81
CA ILE A 89 13.38 17.48 22.79
C ILE A 89 12.19 18.26 22.26
N SER A 90 12.25 18.61 20.97
CA SER A 90 11.16 19.31 20.29
C SER A 90 10.20 18.29 19.69
N VAL A 91 8.90 18.45 19.94
CA VAL A 91 7.84 17.68 19.30
C VAL A 91 6.98 18.65 18.50
N GLU A 92 6.87 18.39 17.20
CA GLU A 92 6.04 19.13 16.25
C GLU A 92 4.99 18.16 15.69
N ALA A 93 3.70 18.53 15.73
CA ALA A 93 2.63 17.71 15.18
C ALA A 93 1.61 18.54 14.40
N ALA A 94 1.15 18.00 13.27
CA ALA A 94 0.04 18.54 12.49
C ALA A 94 -1.02 17.46 12.27
N ILE A 95 -2.28 17.77 12.56
CA ILE A 95 -3.38 16.80 12.60
C ILE A 95 -4.60 17.35 11.86
N GLN A 96 -5.19 16.53 11.00
CA GLN A 96 -6.46 16.83 10.35
C GLN A 96 -7.26 15.55 10.06
N TYR A 97 -8.51 15.51 10.51
CA TYR A 97 -9.46 14.48 10.09
C TYR A 97 -10.11 14.83 8.77
N THR A 98 -10.36 13.81 7.96
CA THR A 98 -10.99 13.92 6.65
C THR A 98 -12.20 12.99 6.51
N ASP A 99 -12.86 13.05 5.37
CA ASP A 99 -13.91 12.13 4.96
C ASP A 99 -13.40 10.72 4.57
N ALA A 100 -12.08 10.52 4.42
CA ALA A 100 -11.47 9.24 4.08
C ALA A 100 -11.72 8.15 5.14
N PHE A 101 -11.67 6.87 4.74
CA PHE A 101 -11.81 5.73 5.67
C PHE A 101 -10.46 5.17 6.13
N THR A 102 -9.36 5.66 5.59
CA THR A 102 -8.00 5.20 5.87
C THR A 102 -7.26 6.19 6.77
N GLU A 103 -6.31 5.68 7.55
CA GLU A 103 -5.34 6.48 8.32
C GLU A 103 -4.14 6.80 7.41
N SER A 104 -3.68 8.05 7.39
CA SER A 104 -2.42 8.46 6.77
C SER A 104 -1.57 9.19 7.81
N VAL A 105 -0.76 8.44 8.55
CA VAL A 105 0.08 8.99 9.62
C VAL A 105 1.55 8.75 9.34
N TYR A 106 2.35 9.82 9.41
CA TYR A 106 3.78 9.79 9.16
C TYR A 106 4.54 10.27 10.38
N ALA A 107 5.65 9.60 10.68
CA ALA A 107 6.42 9.83 11.87
C ALA A 107 7.88 10.09 11.49
N PHE A 108 8.46 11.16 12.02
CA PHE A 108 9.82 11.57 11.72
C PHE A 108 10.61 11.78 13.01
N ALA A 109 11.88 11.34 13.00
CA ALA A 109 12.86 11.62 14.03
C ALA A 109 14.09 12.24 13.38
N ASN A 110 14.44 13.48 13.74
CA ASN A 110 15.55 14.22 13.15
C ASN A 110 15.56 14.20 11.61
N THR A 111 14.41 14.46 10.98
CA THR A 111 14.16 14.43 9.52
C THR A 111 14.21 13.05 8.86
N ILE A 112 14.39 11.99 9.63
CA ILE A 112 14.37 10.60 9.15
C ILE A 112 12.94 10.07 9.32
N ASN A 113 12.36 9.54 8.26
CA ASN A 113 11.06 8.87 8.32
C ASN A 113 11.23 7.53 9.06
N THR A 114 10.54 7.39 10.18
CA THR A 114 10.50 6.14 10.95
C THR A 114 9.30 5.32 10.48
N ILE A 115 9.49 4.54 9.42
CA ILE A 115 8.42 3.79 8.74
C ILE A 115 7.71 2.77 9.64
N ASP A 116 8.43 2.17 10.60
CA ASP A 116 7.88 1.23 11.58
C ASP A 116 7.33 1.96 12.82
N GLY A 117 7.33 3.30 12.78
CA GLY A 117 6.85 4.16 13.85
C GLY A 117 7.85 4.27 15.00
N GLY A 118 7.36 4.06 16.23
CA GLY A 118 8.15 4.23 17.44
C GLY A 118 7.40 4.98 18.53
N THR A 119 8.14 5.39 19.55
CA THR A 119 7.60 5.98 20.79
C THR A 119 6.81 7.27 20.55
N HIS A 120 7.28 8.16 19.66
CA HIS A 120 6.58 9.36 19.21
C HIS A 120 5.21 9.07 18.57
N LEU A 121 5.15 8.10 17.66
CA LEU A 121 3.90 7.69 17.01
C LEU A 121 2.91 7.09 18.03
N THR A 122 3.41 6.25 18.95
CA THR A 122 2.59 5.68 20.04
C THR A 122 2.03 6.77 20.94
N GLY A 123 2.82 7.80 21.26
CA GLY A 123 2.41 8.95 22.06
C GLY A 123 1.29 9.75 21.39
N LEU A 124 1.44 10.08 20.09
CA LEU A 124 0.41 10.72 19.27
C LEU A 124 -0.91 9.93 19.29
N ARG A 125 -0.85 8.63 18.99
CA ARG A 125 -2.05 7.76 18.90
C ARG A 125 -2.76 7.63 20.24
N SER A 126 -2.01 7.45 21.32
CA SER A 126 -2.55 7.35 22.68
C SER A 126 -3.22 8.64 23.12
N ALA A 127 -2.62 9.80 22.79
CA ALA A 127 -3.20 11.11 23.09
C ALA A 127 -4.55 11.31 22.39
N LEU A 128 -4.61 11.08 21.08
CA LEU A 128 -5.84 11.25 20.29
C LEU A 128 -6.96 10.34 20.81
N THR A 129 -6.64 9.05 21.04
CA THR A 129 -7.61 8.08 21.54
C THR A 129 -8.21 8.51 22.88
N ARG A 130 -7.36 8.96 23.82
CA ARG A 130 -7.80 9.42 25.14
C ARG A 130 -8.66 10.68 25.02
N VAL A 131 -8.16 11.72 24.36
CA VAL A 131 -8.83 13.03 24.26
C VAL A 131 -10.20 12.93 23.58
N ILE A 132 -10.32 12.13 22.52
CA ILE A 132 -11.60 11.96 21.82
C ILE A 132 -12.62 11.23 22.70
N ASN A 133 -12.20 10.19 23.44
CA ASN A 133 -13.07 9.49 24.37
C ASN A 133 -13.52 10.39 25.52
N ASP A 134 -12.59 11.13 26.12
CA ASP A 134 -12.88 12.06 27.22
C ASP A 134 -13.88 13.13 26.79
N TYR A 135 -13.68 13.73 25.60
CA TYR A 135 -14.60 14.71 25.03
C TYR A 135 -15.99 14.11 24.77
N ALA A 136 -16.05 12.89 24.20
CA ALA A 136 -17.31 12.21 23.89
C ALA A 136 -18.11 11.85 25.16
N ARG A 137 -17.44 11.48 26.25
CA ARG A 137 -18.06 11.22 27.56
C ARG A 137 -18.54 12.51 28.22
N LYS A 138 -17.66 13.53 28.30
CA LYS A 138 -17.97 14.83 28.92
C LYS A 138 -19.19 15.50 28.27
N ASN A 139 -19.35 15.37 26.96
CA ASN A 139 -20.46 15.94 26.20
C ASN A 139 -21.67 15.00 26.05
N ASN A 140 -21.71 13.88 26.80
CA ASN A 140 -22.79 12.88 26.77
C ASN A 140 -23.10 12.31 25.38
N ILE A 141 -22.11 12.29 24.47
CA ILE A 141 -22.24 11.69 23.14
C ILE A 141 -22.11 10.16 23.27
N LEU A 142 -21.17 9.71 24.11
CA LEU A 142 -21.11 8.32 24.61
C LEU A 142 -21.76 8.28 25.99
N LYS A 143 -22.80 7.46 26.15
CA LYS A 143 -23.45 7.24 27.45
C LYS A 143 -22.54 6.40 28.35
N SER A 144 -22.72 6.47 29.67
CA SER A 144 -21.93 5.69 30.65
C SER A 144 -21.80 4.20 30.30
N ASN A 145 -22.86 3.59 29.79
CA ASN A 145 -22.90 2.16 29.44
C ASN A 145 -22.32 1.84 28.05
N ASP A 146 -22.05 2.85 27.22
CA ASP A 146 -21.44 2.62 25.91
C ASP A 146 -19.97 2.23 26.07
N THR A 147 -19.44 1.46 25.12
CA THR A 147 -18.01 1.16 25.07
C THR A 147 -17.24 2.36 24.54
N ASN A 148 -16.02 2.58 25.06
CA ASN A 148 -15.11 3.58 24.50
C ASN A 148 -14.73 3.21 23.06
N PHE A 149 -14.42 4.24 22.27
CA PHE A 149 -13.81 4.06 20.95
C PHE A 149 -12.44 3.37 21.10
N SER A 150 -12.16 2.38 20.24
CA SER A 150 -10.80 1.84 20.13
C SER A 150 -9.88 2.87 19.49
N GLY A 151 -8.57 2.61 19.54
CA GLY A 151 -7.61 3.46 18.83
C GLY A 151 -7.94 3.55 17.34
N ASP A 152 -8.35 2.47 16.72
CA ASP A 152 -8.65 2.41 15.28
C ASP A 152 -9.90 3.21 14.93
N ASP A 153 -10.92 3.13 15.78
CA ASP A 153 -12.12 3.96 15.66
C ASP A 153 -11.76 5.44 15.65
N THR A 154 -10.77 5.84 16.44
CA THR A 154 -10.29 7.23 16.50
C THR A 154 -9.31 7.59 15.40
N ARG A 155 -8.72 6.64 14.67
CA ARG A 155 -7.76 6.92 13.59
C ARG A 155 -8.37 6.85 12.20
N GLU A 156 -9.61 6.38 12.06
CA GLU A 156 -10.31 6.39 10.78
C GLU A 156 -10.34 7.81 10.17
N GLY A 157 -9.79 7.96 8.96
CA GLY A 157 -9.69 9.23 8.22
C GLY A 157 -8.78 10.28 8.85
N LEU A 158 -7.94 9.89 9.82
CA LEU A 158 -6.90 10.73 10.38
C LEU A 158 -5.78 10.92 9.35
N THR A 159 -5.38 12.17 9.12
CA THR A 159 -4.10 12.49 8.51
C THR A 159 -3.28 13.27 9.52
N ALA A 160 -2.14 12.72 9.93
CA ALA A 160 -1.27 13.37 10.90
C ALA A 160 0.20 13.19 10.59
N ILE A 161 0.99 14.17 11.00
CA ILE A 161 2.45 14.11 10.93
C ILE A 161 2.96 14.44 12.31
N VAL A 162 3.85 13.60 12.84
CA VAL A 162 4.60 13.86 14.08
C VAL A 162 6.08 13.86 13.76
N SER A 163 6.76 14.95 14.07
CA SER A 163 8.19 15.14 13.86
C SER A 163 8.84 15.47 15.20
N ILE A 164 9.89 14.73 15.56
CA ILE A 164 10.65 14.98 16.79
C ILE A 164 12.08 15.38 16.46
N LYS A 165 12.61 16.35 17.21
CA LYS A 165 14.04 16.71 17.20
C LYS A 165 14.62 16.31 18.54
N HIS A 166 15.49 15.31 18.53
CA HIS A 166 16.06 14.71 19.72
C HIS A 166 17.59 14.76 19.64
N PRO A 167 18.31 15.20 20.69
CA PRO A 167 19.77 15.27 20.67
C PRO A 167 20.42 13.89 20.56
N GLU A 168 19.88 12.90 21.26
CA GLU A 168 20.41 11.51 21.31
C GLU A 168 19.35 10.46 20.94
N PRO A 169 18.90 10.39 19.66
CA PRO A 169 17.85 9.47 19.25
C PRO A 169 18.36 8.02 19.24
N GLN A 170 17.59 7.11 19.82
CA GLN A 170 17.84 5.67 19.84
C GLN A 170 16.89 4.97 18.88
N PHE A 171 17.46 4.15 17.99
CA PHE A 171 16.70 3.38 17.01
C PHE A 171 16.91 1.88 17.22
N GLU A 172 15.92 1.08 16.82
CA GLU A 172 15.99 -0.39 16.90
C GLU A 172 17.12 -0.98 16.05
N SER A 173 17.43 -0.35 14.91
CA SER A 173 18.43 -0.82 13.96
C SER A 173 19.11 0.34 13.21
N GLN A 174 20.17 0.02 12.45
CA GLN A 174 20.91 0.98 11.64
C GLN A 174 20.06 1.62 10.52
N THR A 175 19.01 0.95 10.05
CA THR A 175 18.08 1.50 9.06
C THR A 175 17.19 2.59 9.63
N LYS A 176 17.22 2.80 10.97
CA LYS A 176 16.53 3.89 11.69
C LYS A 176 15.02 3.95 11.42
N VAL A 177 14.43 2.77 11.26
CA VAL A 177 13.01 2.59 10.92
C VAL A 177 12.07 2.78 12.12
N LYS A 178 12.56 2.62 13.35
CA LYS A 178 11.76 2.72 14.59
C LYS A 178 12.47 3.45 15.72
N LEU A 179 11.80 4.44 16.32
CA LEU A 179 12.32 5.20 17.47
C LEU A 179 11.99 4.51 18.80
N MET A 180 12.97 4.43 19.71
CA MET A 180 12.87 3.63 20.96
C MET A 180 12.88 4.46 22.26
N ASN A 181 13.20 5.76 22.22
CA ASN A 181 13.26 6.65 23.39
C ASN A 181 11.92 6.72 24.15
N PRO A 182 11.78 6.14 25.37
CA PRO A 182 10.50 6.08 26.09
C PRO A 182 9.95 7.45 26.49
N GLU A 183 10.81 8.39 26.87
CA GLU A 183 10.48 9.77 27.23
C GLU A 183 9.72 10.51 26.12
N VAL A 184 10.07 10.21 24.86
CA VAL A 184 9.43 10.82 23.68
C VAL A 184 7.95 10.42 23.59
N GLN A 185 7.58 9.20 24.00
CA GLN A 185 6.17 8.80 24.05
C GLN A 185 5.38 9.70 25.00
N THR A 186 5.93 9.93 26.19
CA THR A 186 5.32 10.76 27.25
C THR A 186 5.17 12.20 26.78
N TYR A 187 6.22 12.78 26.20
CA TYR A 187 6.19 14.16 25.71
C TYR A 187 5.23 14.34 24.55
N ALA A 188 5.26 13.44 23.56
CA ALA A 188 4.32 13.47 22.44
C ALA A 188 2.87 13.34 22.94
N GLN A 189 2.62 12.43 23.88
CA GLN A 189 1.28 12.25 24.45
C GLN A 189 0.79 13.50 25.19
N GLN A 190 1.65 14.14 25.97
CA GLN A 190 1.32 15.36 26.71
C GLN A 190 1.04 16.52 25.76
N ILE A 191 1.98 16.81 24.86
CA ILE A 191 1.92 17.99 23.96
C ILE A 191 0.73 17.88 23.01
N VAL A 192 0.55 16.72 22.36
CA VAL A 192 -0.58 16.49 21.46
C VAL A 192 -1.89 16.49 22.24
N GLY A 193 -1.92 15.84 23.40
CA GLY A 193 -3.12 15.73 24.22
C GLY A 193 -3.65 17.08 24.68
N GLU A 194 -2.76 17.94 25.18
CA GLU A 194 -3.07 19.31 25.60
C GLU A 194 -3.63 20.12 24.42
N ALA A 195 -2.89 20.19 23.30
CA ALA A 195 -3.28 20.98 22.15
C ALA A 195 -4.59 20.50 21.50
N PHE A 196 -4.76 19.19 21.35
CA PHE A 196 -5.96 18.64 20.72
C PHE A 196 -7.18 18.76 21.63
N SER A 197 -7.02 18.62 22.95
CA SER A 197 -8.10 18.83 23.91
C SER A 197 -8.62 20.27 23.85
N THR A 198 -7.71 21.25 23.90
CA THR A 198 -8.03 22.68 23.74
C THR A 198 -8.76 22.94 22.42
N PHE A 199 -8.26 22.36 21.31
CA PHE A 199 -8.90 22.50 20.01
C PHE A 199 -10.35 21.98 20.00
N LEU A 200 -10.64 20.81 20.59
CA LEU A 200 -11.99 20.24 20.61
C LEU A 200 -12.96 21.09 21.44
N GLU A 201 -12.49 21.68 22.54
CA GLU A 201 -13.29 22.60 23.38
C GLU A 201 -13.57 23.92 22.64
N GLU A 202 -12.59 24.49 21.96
CA GLU A 202 -12.74 25.73 21.19
C GLU A 202 -13.51 25.55 19.88
N ASN A 203 -13.57 24.33 19.34
CA ASN A 203 -14.21 24.04 18.05
C ASN A 203 -15.27 22.92 18.16
N PRO A 204 -16.43 23.15 18.84
CA PRO A 204 -17.43 22.11 19.07
C PRO A 204 -18.00 21.48 17.80
N ALA A 205 -18.09 22.23 16.69
CA ALA A 205 -18.55 21.70 15.41
C ALA A 205 -17.57 20.66 14.83
N ALA A 206 -16.26 20.94 14.89
CA ALA A 206 -15.22 20.01 14.48
C ALA A 206 -15.21 18.78 15.39
N ALA A 207 -15.29 18.98 16.71
CA ALA A 207 -15.32 17.90 17.68
C ALA A 207 -16.50 16.95 17.47
N LYS A 208 -17.72 17.48 17.25
CA LYS A 208 -18.90 16.68 16.90
C LYS A 208 -18.71 15.90 15.59
N ALA A 209 -18.08 16.50 14.58
CA ALA A 209 -17.80 15.82 13.31
C ALA A 209 -16.83 14.64 13.50
N ILE A 210 -15.74 14.85 14.25
CA ILE A 210 -14.75 13.80 14.57
C ILE A 210 -15.40 12.67 15.37
N VAL A 211 -16.13 12.99 16.45
CA VAL A 211 -16.79 11.97 17.29
C VAL A 211 -17.86 11.19 16.49
N ARG A 212 -18.61 11.85 15.61
CA ARG A 212 -19.58 11.17 14.73
C ARG A 212 -18.90 10.18 13.78
N LYS A 213 -17.72 10.55 13.27
CA LYS A 213 -16.92 9.65 12.45
C LYS A 213 -16.45 8.45 13.27
N CYS A 214 -15.91 8.66 14.47
CA CYS A 214 -15.52 7.59 15.39
C CYS A 214 -16.69 6.64 15.70
N LEU A 215 -17.89 7.18 15.94
CA LEU A 215 -19.10 6.39 16.17
C LEU A 215 -19.47 5.53 14.96
N THR A 216 -19.28 6.09 13.77
CA THR A 216 -19.54 5.39 12.51
C THR A 216 -18.54 4.24 12.31
N SER A 217 -17.25 4.48 12.57
CA SER A 217 -16.20 3.46 12.58
C SER A 217 -16.51 2.36 13.61
N ALA A 218 -16.82 2.73 14.86
CA ALA A 218 -17.11 1.78 15.93
C ALA A 218 -18.30 0.87 15.61
N ARG A 219 -19.36 1.42 15.01
CA ARG A 219 -20.51 0.65 14.52
C ARG A 219 -20.11 -0.29 13.39
N ALA A 220 -19.32 0.19 12.41
CA ALA A 220 -18.84 -0.63 11.30
C ALA A 220 -17.94 -1.77 11.80
N ARG A 221 -17.01 -1.50 12.72
CA ARG A 221 -16.16 -2.49 13.38
C ARG A 221 -16.97 -3.52 14.17
N SER A 222 -17.98 -3.09 14.91
CA SER A 222 -18.88 -4.02 15.61
C SER A 222 -19.66 -4.91 14.64
N ALA A 223 -20.16 -4.35 13.53
CA ALA A 223 -20.83 -5.10 12.47
C ALA A 223 -19.88 -6.08 11.77
N ALA A 224 -18.67 -5.64 11.43
CA ALA A 224 -17.60 -6.45 10.86
C ALA A 224 -17.22 -7.61 11.80
N ARG A 225 -17.05 -7.34 13.10
CA ARG A 225 -16.80 -8.36 14.12
C ARG A 225 -17.93 -9.38 14.19
N LYS A 226 -19.19 -8.94 14.21
CA LYS A 226 -20.35 -9.85 14.20
C LYS A 226 -20.43 -10.69 12.92
N ALA A 227 -20.21 -10.08 11.76
CA ALA A 227 -20.18 -10.78 10.47
C ALA A 227 -19.05 -11.81 10.44
N ARG A 228 -17.87 -11.45 10.95
CA ARG A 228 -16.73 -12.33 11.10
C ARG A 228 -16.99 -13.46 12.08
N ASP A 229 -17.51 -13.18 13.28
CA ASP A 229 -17.83 -14.20 14.29
C ASP A 229 -18.88 -15.19 13.75
N LEU A 230 -19.81 -14.74 12.90
CA LEU A 230 -20.72 -15.60 12.14
C LEU A 230 -19.99 -16.50 11.13
N ILE A 231 -18.98 -15.97 10.43
CA ILE A 231 -18.15 -16.75 9.50
C ILE A 231 -17.27 -17.75 10.27
N ILE A 232 -16.61 -17.33 11.36
CA ILE A 232 -15.76 -18.18 12.18
C ILE A 232 -16.58 -19.26 12.89
N ARG A 233 -17.78 -18.95 13.41
CA ARG A 233 -18.65 -19.97 14.02
C ARG A 233 -19.19 -20.97 12.99
N LYS A 234 -19.47 -20.53 11.76
CA LYS A 234 -19.77 -21.45 10.65
C LYS A 234 -18.54 -22.30 10.29
N SER A 235 -17.37 -21.69 10.21
CA SER A 235 -16.09 -22.36 9.93
C SER A 235 -15.65 -23.31 11.05
N ALA A 236 -15.96 -23.08 12.32
CA ALA A 236 -15.65 -24.02 13.41
C ALA A 236 -16.53 -25.27 13.37
N LEU A 237 -17.76 -25.16 12.85
CA LEU A 237 -18.64 -26.29 12.57
C LEU A 237 -18.29 -26.98 11.22
N GLU A 238 -17.74 -26.22 10.27
CA GLU A 238 -17.31 -26.64 8.93
C GLU A 238 -15.77 -26.64 8.78
N SER A 239 -15.01 -27.03 9.81
CA SER A 239 -13.56 -26.77 9.99
C SER A 239 -12.58 -27.38 8.97
N LEU A 240 -13.07 -27.76 7.80
CA LEU A 240 -12.32 -28.30 6.67
C LEU A 240 -12.67 -27.65 5.32
N THR A 241 -13.65 -26.75 5.24
CA THR A 241 -14.04 -26.16 3.95
C THR A 241 -13.27 -24.88 3.68
N LEU A 242 -12.10 -25.06 3.06
CA LEU A 242 -11.51 -24.04 2.20
C LEU A 242 -12.60 -23.44 1.29
N PRO A 243 -12.48 -22.16 0.88
CA PRO A 243 -13.47 -21.55 -0.01
C PRO A 243 -13.82 -22.52 -1.14
N GLY A 244 -15.09 -22.81 -1.41
CA GLY A 244 -15.46 -23.88 -2.35
C GLY A 244 -14.91 -23.72 -3.78
N LYS A 245 -14.37 -22.54 -4.10
CA LYS A 245 -13.68 -22.21 -5.34
C LYS A 245 -12.15 -22.38 -5.30
N LEU A 246 -11.55 -22.44 -4.11
CA LEU A 246 -10.11 -22.66 -3.93
C LEU A 246 -9.77 -24.10 -4.28
N ALA A 247 -8.84 -24.28 -5.20
CA ALA A 247 -8.16 -25.56 -5.39
C ALA A 247 -6.89 -25.55 -4.54
N ASP A 248 -6.85 -26.27 -3.42
CA ASP A 248 -5.66 -26.30 -2.54
C ASP A 248 -4.51 -27.13 -3.12
N CYS A 249 -3.32 -27.00 -2.52
CA CYS A 249 -2.17 -27.87 -2.70
C CYS A 249 -2.04 -28.91 -1.58
N SER A 250 -1.28 -29.98 -1.79
CA SER A 250 -1.09 -31.02 -0.76
C SER A 250 -0.03 -30.67 0.30
N GLU A 251 0.95 -29.86 -0.06
CA GLU A 251 2.00 -29.37 0.84
C GLU A 251 1.40 -28.46 1.94
N ARG A 252 1.95 -28.57 3.14
CA ARG A 252 1.51 -27.84 4.33
C ARG A 252 2.52 -26.79 4.78
N ASP A 253 3.78 -26.93 4.42
CA ASP A 253 4.85 -25.97 4.71
C ASP A 253 4.66 -24.68 3.91
N SER A 254 4.35 -23.57 4.58
CA SER A 254 4.07 -22.28 3.93
C SER A 254 5.25 -21.77 3.11
N SER A 255 6.49 -22.08 3.50
CA SER A 255 7.68 -21.62 2.78
C SER A 255 7.82 -22.20 1.38
N LYS A 256 7.12 -23.31 1.10
CA LYS A 256 7.16 -24.03 -0.18
C LYS A 256 5.90 -23.84 -1.00
N THR A 257 4.82 -23.34 -0.40
CA THR A 257 3.52 -23.27 -1.05
C THR A 257 3.27 -21.93 -1.73
N GLU A 258 2.50 -21.98 -2.81
CA GLU A 258 2.19 -20.84 -3.65
C GLU A 258 0.67 -20.73 -3.84
N LEU A 259 0.14 -19.51 -3.81
CA LEU A 259 -1.25 -19.22 -4.13
C LEU A 259 -1.33 -18.36 -5.38
N TYR A 260 -1.92 -18.88 -6.45
CA TYR A 260 -2.24 -18.11 -7.64
C TYR A 260 -3.65 -17.53 -7.53
N ILE A 261 -3.74 -16.22 -7.53
CA ILE A 261 -5.01 -15.48 -7.61
C ILE A 261 -5.26 -15.19 -9.10
N VAL A 262 -6.28 -15.83 -9.67
CA VAL A 262 -6.50 -15.86 -11.12
C VAL A 262 -7.78 -15.13 -11.51
N GLU A 263 -7.75 -14.43 -12.63
CA GLU A 263 -8.92 -13.77 -13.22
C GLU A 263 -9.89 -14.78 -13.87
N GLY A 264 -11.06 -14.95 -13.28
CA GLY A 264 -12.14 -15.75 -13.83
C GLY A 264 -12.01 -17.27 -13.67
N ASP A 265 -13.13 -17.96 -13.87
CA ASP A 265 -13.18 -19.42 -13.79
C ASP A 265 -12.50 -20.11 -14.99
N SER A 266 -12.40 -19.42 -16.14
CA SER A 266 -11.76 -19.97 -17.35
C SER A 266 -10.25 -20.13 -17.17
N ALA A 267 -9.53 -19.04 -16.88
CA ALA A 267 -8.11 -19.10 -16.57
C ALA A 267 -7.86 -19.92 -15.29
N GLY A 268 -8.76 -19.84 -14.30
CA GLY A 268 -8.73 -20.70 -13.11
C GLY A 268 -8.80 -22.21 -13.44
N GLY A 269 -9.57 -22.59 -14.46
CA GLY A 269 -9.65 -23.96 -14.96
C GLY A 269 -8.35 -24.44 -15.58
N SER A 270 -7.76 -23.66 -16.48
CA SER A 270 -6.46 -23.96 -17.11
C SER A 270 -5.34 -24.03 -16.08
N ALA A 271 -5.29 -23.06 -15.16
CA ALA A 271 -4.31 -23.03 -14.07
C ALA A 271 -4.45 -24.23 -13.13
N LYS A 272 -5.69 -24.62 -12.79
CA LYS A 272 -5.95 -25.82 -11.96
C LYS A 272 -5.45 -27.11 -12.61
N GLN A 273 -5.56 -27.21 -13.93
CA GLN A 273 -5.11 -28.38 -14.70
C GLN A 273 -3.60 -28.39 -14.92
N GLY A 274 -2.98 -27.23 -15.12
CA GLY A 274 -1.55 -27.10 -15.45
C GLY A 274 -0.62 -27.06 -14.24
N ARG A 275 -1.12 -26.69 -13.06
CA ARG A 275 -0.30 -26.54 -11.85
C ARG A 275 0.34 -27.85 -11.38
N ASP A 276 1.40 -27.69 -10.60
CA ASP A 276 1.81 -28.74 -9.67
C ASP A 276 0.94 -28.70 -8.41
N ARG A 277 0.02 -29.67 -8.30
CA ARG A 277 -0.88 -29.82 -7.15
C ARG A 277 -0.16 -30.08 -5.82
N HIS A 278 1.13 -30.42 -5.85
CA HIS A 278 1.91 -30.62 -4.64
C HIS A 278 2.04 -29.32 -3.85
N PHE A 279 2.42 -28.22 -4.50
CA PHE A 279 2.74 -26.97 -3.81
C PHE A 279 1.99 -25.73 -4.30
N GLN A 280 1.24 -25.81 -5.41
CA GLN A 280 0.52 -24.66 -5.98
C GLN A 280 -1.00 -24.75 -5.76
N ALA A 281 -1.56 -23.72 -5.13
CA ALA A 281 -3.00 -23.51 -4.94
C ALA A 281 -3.55 -22.47 -5.93
N ILE A 282 -4.81 -22.62 -6.34
CA ILE A 282 -5.47 -21.71 -7.30
C ILE A 282 -6.74 -21.14 -6.69
N LEU A 283 -6.83 -19.82 -6.63
CA LEU A 283 -8.01 -19.07 -6.21
C LEU A 283 -8.55 -18.24 -7.39
N PRO A 284 -9.58 -18.72 -8.09
CA PRO A 284 -10.23 -17.94 -9.13
C PRO A 284 -11.08 -16.82 -8.52
N LEU A 285 -11.02 -15.64 -9.14
CA LEU A 285 -11.83 -14.49 -8.79
C LEU A 285 -12.89 -14.22 -9.86
N ARG A 286 -14.12 -13.97 -9.44
CA ARG A 286 -15.23 -13.70 -10.37
C ARG A 286 -15.50 -12.21 -10.49
N GLY A 287 -15.31 -11.69 -11.70
CA GLY A 287 -15.53 -10.29 -12.01
C GLY A 287 -14.56 -9.36 -11.30
N LYS A 288 -14.86 -8.06 -11.35
CA LYS A 288 -14.03 -7.02 -10.75
C LYS A 288 -14.19 -7.01 -9.23
N ILE A 289 -13.08 -6.98 -8.52
CA ILE A 289 -13.04 -6.88 -7.06
C ILE A 289 -13.61 -5.53 -6.62
N LEU A 290 -14.21 -5.48 -5.43
CA LEU A 290 -14.63 -4.23 -4.81
C LEU A 290 -13.41 -3.31 -4.63
N ASN A 291 -13.49 -2.07 -5.14
CA ASN A 291 -12.50 -1.05 -4.83
C ASN A 291 -12.55 -0.73 -3.33
N THR A 292 -11.50 -1.16 -2.62
CA THR A 292 -11.41 -1.06 -1.17
C THR A 292 -11.04 0.34 -0.68
N GLU A 293 -10.39 1.16 -1.52
CA GLU A 293 -10.08 2.57 -1.20
C GLU A 293 -11.35 3.39 -0.90
N ARG A 294 -12.46 3.02 -1.53
CA ARG A 294 -13.75 3.73 -1.44
C ARG A 294 -14.77 3.04 -0.54
N ALA A 295 -14.38 1.95 0.11
CA ALA A 295 -15.29 1.10 0.85
C ALA A 295 -14.86 0.97 2.31
N ARG A 296 -15.85 0.87 3.18
CA ARG A 296 -15.62 0.57 4.60
C ARG A 296 -15.33 -0.90 4.81
N LEU A 297 -14.66 -1.22 5.91
CA LEU A 297 -14.26 -2.58 6.25
C LEU A 297 -15.45 -3.55 6.30
N ASP A 298 -16.62 -3.16 6.82
CA ASP A 298 -17.82 -4.01 6.87
C ASP A 298 -18.32 -4.39 5.47
N LYS A 299 -18.31 -3.44 4.53
CA LYS A 299 -18.68 -3.69 3.12
C LYS A 299 -17.65 -4.56 2.42
N ILE A 300 -16.37 -4.34 2.69
CA ILE A 300 -15.25 -5.13 2.17
C ILE A 300 -15.36 -6.58 2.66
N LEU A 301 -15.56 -6.77 3.97
CA LEU A 301 -15.78 -8.07 4.58
C LEU A 301 -17.13 -8.69 4.20
N GLY A 302 -18.08 -7.93 3.67
CA GLY A 302 -19.31 -8.44 3.09
C GLY A 302 -19.12 -9.09 1.72
N ASN A 303 -18.04 -8.74 1.01
CA ASN A 303 -17.76 -9.22 -0.34
C ASN A 303 -17.22 -10.67 -0.34
N ASN A 304 -17.81 -11.54 -1.15
CA ASN A 304 -17.47 -12.96 -1.19
C ASN A 304 -16.06 -13.23 -1.72
N GLU A 305 -15.59 -12.44 -2.68
CA GLU A 305 -14.24 -12.58 -3.26
C GLU A 305 -13.17 -12.24 -2.24
N VAL A 306 -13.37 -11.14 -1.51
CA VAL A 306 -12.47 -10.72 -0.43
C VAL A 306 -12.48 -11.71 0.72
N LYS A 307 -13.66 -12.20 1.15
CA LYS A 307 -13.77 -13.26 2.17
C LYS A 307 -12.99 -14.50 1.77
N ALA A 308 -13.14 -14.95 0.52
CA ALA A 308 -12.46 -16.15 0.03
C ALA A 308 -10.94 -15.97 0.03
N MET A 309 -10.44 -14.79 -0.36
CA MET A 309 -9.01 -14.47 -0.33
C MET A 309 -8.46 -14.44 1.10
N ILE A 310 -9.13 -13.75 2.04
CA ILE A 310 -8.72 -13.73 3.45
C ILE A 310 -8.72 -15.15 4.04
N SER A 311 -9.75 -15.93 3.73
CA SER A 311 -9.86 -17.31 4.19
C SER A 311 -8.81 -18.23 3.60
N ALA A 312 -8.41 -18.03 2.34
CA ALA A 312 -7.35 -18.82 1.70
C ALA A 312 -5.99 -18.48 2.31
N LEU A 313 -5.69 -17.20 2.52
CA LEU A 313 -4.40 -16.74 3.06
C LEU A 313 -4.19 -17.16 4.52
N GLY A 314 -5.26 -17.21 5.32
CA GLY A 314 -5.17 -17.62 6.74
C GLY A 314 -4.64 -16.55 7.70
N THR A 315 -4.27 -15.37 7.19
CA THR A 315 -3.61 -14.30 7.96
C THR A 315 -4.56 -13.38 8.71
N GLY A 316 -5.88 -13.50 8.54
CA GLY A 316 -6.79 -12.43 8.97
C GLY A 316 -6.64 -11.18 8.10
N VAL A 317 -7.03 -10.00 8.60
CA VAL A 317 -7.10 -8.75 7.82
C VAL A 317 -7.09 -7.52 8.72
N GLY A 318 -6.45 -6.43 8.28
CA GLY A 318 -6.39 -5.18 9.03
C GLY A 318 -5.71 -5.37 10.39
N GLU A 319 -6.37 -4.97 11.48
CA GLU A 319 -5.81 -5.05 12.84
C GLU A 319 -5.50 -6.47 13.32
N ASN A 320 -6.24 -7.47 12.84
CA ASN A 320 -6.02 -8.87 13.20
C ASN A 320 -5.16 -9.57 12.15
N PHE A 321 -4.49 -8.81 11.29
CA PHE A 321 -3.55 -9.38 10.34
C PHE A 321 -2.33 -9.93 11.09
N ASP A 322 -2.06 -11.21 10.89
CA ASP A 322 -0.90 -11.90 11.43
C ASP A 322 -0.26 -12.70 10.29
N VAL A 323 0.93 -12.25 9.88
CA VAL A 323 1.70 -12.90 8.82
C VAL A 323 2.15 -14.31 9.19
N SER A 324 2.28 -14.62 10.50
CA SER A 324 2.67 -15.97 10.93
C SER A 324 1.61 -17.02 10.60
N GLY A 325 0.35 -16.60 10.42
CA GLY A 325 -0.74 -17.44 9.96
C GLY A 325 -0.78 -17.66 8.44
N LEU A 326 0.18 -17.11 7.68
CA LEU A 326 0.18 -17.17 6.22
C LEU A 326 0.32 -18.61 5.72
N ARG A 327 -0.72 -19.07 5.02
CA ARG A 327 -0.81 -20.43 4.47
C ARG A 327 0.11 -20.66 3.27
N TYR A 328 0.38 -19.60 2.50
CA TYR A 328 1.12 -19.64 1.25
C TYR A 328 2.22 -18.59 1.24
N GLY A 329 3.49 -19.03 1.26
CA GLY A 329 4.66 -18.15 1.33
C GLY A 329 4.90 -17.35 0.07
N ARG A 330 4.25 -17.70 -1.05
CA ARG A 330 4.17 -16.85 -2.24
C ARG A 330 2.72 -16.66 -2.67
N VAL A 331 2.28 -15.41 -2.70
CA VAL A 331 0.97 -15.00 -3.22
C VAL A 331 1.20 -14.35 -4.58
N ILE A 332 0.72 -14.98 -5.63
CA ILE A 332 1.00 -14.61 -7.02
C ILE A 332 -0.29 -14.12 -7.67
N ILE A 333 -0.31 -12.85 -8.09
CA ILE A 333 -1.38 -12.27 -8.89
C ILE A 333 -1.15 -12.65 -10.35
N MET A 334 -2.07 -13.42 -10.94
CA MET A 334 -2.00 -13.87 -12.32
C MET A 334 -3.26 -13.43 -13.07
N THR A 335 -3.19 -12.24 -13.69
CA THR A 335 -4.27 -11.60 -14.44
C THR A 335 -3.93 -11.52 -15.92
N ASP A 336 -4.94 -11.29 -16.76
CA ASP A 336 -4.74 -11.17 -18.21
C ASP A 336 -3.91 -9.93 -18.57
N ALA A 337 -3.26 -9.99 -19.75
CA ALA A 337 -2.42 -8.91 -20.28
C ALA A 337 -3.24 -7.86 -21.05
N ASP A 338 -4.46 -7.59 -20.58
CA ASP A 338 -5.41 -6.65 -21.17
C ASP A 338 -5.78 -5.53 -20.18
N VAL A 339 -6.73 -4.68 -20.60
CA VAL A 339 -7.22 -3.56 -19.78
C VAL A 339 -7.97 -4.02 -18.52
N ASP A 340 -8.66 -5.15 -18.57
CA ASP A 340 -9.44 -5.67 -17.45
C ASP A 340 -8.55 -6.35 -16.40
N GLY A 341 -7.56 -7.13 -16.83
CA GLY A 341 -6.54 -7.71 -15.96
C GLY A 341 -5.68 -6.65 -15.29
N SER A 342 -5.31 -5.58 -16.02
CA SER A 342 -4.63 -4.43 -15.42
C SER A 342 -5.47 -3.73 -14.34
N HIS A 343 -6.79 -3.67 -14.53
CA HIS A 343 -7.72 -3.12 -13.54
C HIS A 343 -7.85 -4.04 -12.31
N ILE A 344 -8.01 -5.34 -12.49
CA ILE A 344 -8.07 -6.30 -11.38
C ILE A 344 -6.77 -6.29 -10.58
N ARG A 345 -5.62 -6.29 -11.26
CA ARG A 345 -4.31 -6.16 -10.62
C ARG A 345 -4.22 -4.91 -9.76
N THR A 346 -4.68 -3.76 -10.26
CA THR A 346 -4.71 -2.50 -9.49
C THR A 346 -5.61 -2.62 -8.26
N LEU A 347 -6.78 -3.24 -8.37
CA LEU A 347 -7.70 -3.47 -7.24
C LEU A 347 -7.08 -4.40 -6.18
N LEU A 348 -6.40 -5.47 -6.59
CA LEU A 348 -5.69 -6.39 -5.70
C LEU A 348 -4.54 -5.69 -4.98
N LEU A 349 -3.70 -4.95 -5.71
CA LEU A 349 -2.59 -4.19 -5.12
C LEU A 349 -3.11 -3.18 -4.09
N THR A 350 -4.23 -2.51 -4.39
CA THR A 350 -4.89 -1.60 -3.44
C THR A 350 -5.34 -2.36 -2.19
N PHE A 351 -5.95 -3.54 -2.34
CA PHE A 351 -6.36 -4.35 -1.19
C PHE A 351 -5.18 -4.79 -0.31
N PHE A 352 -4.13 -5.36 -0.91
CA PHE A 352 -2.96 -5.81 -0.16
C PHE A 352 -2.24 -4.64 0.52
N PHE A 353 -2.03 -3.52 -0.18
CA PHE A 353 -1.42 -2.33 0.39
C PHE A 353 -2.20 -1.78 1.58
N ARG A 354 -3.53 -1.74 1.50
CA ARG A 354 -4.38 -1.16 2.55
C ARG A 354 -4.61 -2.05 3.77
N TYR A 355 -4.66 -3.36 3.59
CA TYR A 355 -5.14 -4.27 4.64
C TYR A 355 -4.16 -5.38 5.02
N MET A 356 -3.09 -5.55 4.25
CA MET A 356 -2.10 -6.62 4.41
C MET A 356 -0.69 -6.10 4.06
N GLN A 357 -0.39 -4.83 4.39
CA GLN A 357 0.90 -4.22 4.06
C GLN A 357 2.11 -5.06 4.51
N PRO A 358 2.12 -5.67 5.72
CA PRO A 358 3.25 -6.49 6.14
C PRO A 358 3.51 -7.71 5.24
N LEU A 359 2.48 -8.22 4.54
CA LEU A 359 2.66 -9.29 3.53
C LEU A 359 3.55 -8.84 2.37
N ILE A 360 3.44 -7.55 1.98
CA ILE A 360 4.26 -6.95 0.92
C ILE A 360 5.66 -6.67 1.46
N ASP A 361 5.76 -6.10 2.67
CA ASP A 361 7.03 -5.74 3.30
C ASP A 361 7.91 -6.99 3.54
N ASP A 362 7.30 -8.12 3.91
CA ASP A 362 7.97 -9.42 4.09
C ASP A 362 8.25 -10.16 2.76
N GLY A 363 7.88 -9.58 1.62
CA GLY A 363 8.24 -10.09 0.29
C GLY A 363 7.42 -11.30 -0.19
N HIS A 364 6.16 -11.41 0.24
CA HIS A 364 5.28 -12.53 -0.13
C HIS A 364 4.38 -12.27 -1.35
N LEU A 365 4.27 -11.02 -1.84
CA LEU A 365 3.38 -10.67 -2.96
C LEU A 365 4.12 -10.56 -4.30
N TYR A 366 3.64 -11.29 -5.30
CA TYR A 366 4.24 -11.37 -6.63
C TYR A 366 3.20 -11.11 -7.72
N ILE A 367 3.67 -10.69 -8.89
CA ILE A 367 2.88 -10.57 -10.12
C ILE A 367 3.47 -11.51 -11.17
N ALA A 368 2.65 -12.39 -11.73
CA ALA A 368 3.06 -13.26 -12.82
C ALA A 368 3.28 -12.46 -14.11
N GLN A 369 4.23 -12.90 -14.93
CA GLN A 369 4.49 -12.33 -16.26
C GLN A 369 4.26 -13.39 -17.33
N PRO A 370 3.03 -13.53 -17.85
CA PRO A 370 2.76 -14.41 -18.98
C PRO A 370 3.40 -13.86 -20.27
N PRO A 371 3.70 -14.72 -21.26
CA PRO A 371 4.27 -14.29 -22.53
C PRO A 371 3.25 -13.51 -23.37
N LEU A 372 3.73 -12.50 -24.11
CA LEU A 372 2.89 -11.71 -25.01
C LEU A 372 2.70 -12.41 -26.37
N TYR A 373 3.72 -13.13 -26.84
CA TYR A 373 3.72 -13.76 -28.15
C TYR A 373 4.26 -15.19 -28.12
N LEU A 374 3.74 -16.00 -29.02
CA LEU A 374 4.31 -17.27 -29.45
C LEU A 374 4.73 -17.15 -30.91
N ILE A 375 6.03 -17.29 -31.17
CA ILE A 375 6.60 -17.26 -32.51
C ILE A 375 6.98 -18.67 -32.93
N THR A 376 6.43 -19.12 -34.05
CA THR A 376 6.73 -20.43 -34.64
C THR A 376 7.53 -20.24 -35.93
N HIS A 377 8.74 -20.81 -35.97
CA HIS A 377 9.62 -20.78 -37.15
C HIS A 377 10.26 -22.15 -37.37
N LYS A 378 10.18 -22.69 -38.60
CA LYS A 378 10.75 -24.00 -38.97
C LYS A 378 10.43 -25.13 -37.95
N ARG A 379 9.18 -25.19 -37.47
CA ARG A 379 8.66 -26.12 -36.45
C ARG A 379 9.23 -25.94 -35.03
N LYS A 380 9.97 -24.86 -34.76
CA LYS A 380 10.37 -24.46 -33.40
C LYS A 380 9.45 -23.34 -32.92
N SER A 381 8.98 -23.50 -31.68
CA SER A 381 8.13 -22.54 -30.98
C SER A 381 8.95 -21.79 -29.95
N ARG A 382 8.81 -20.46 -29.88
CA ARG A 382 9.48 -19.62 -28.89
C ARG A 382 8.49 -18.62 -28.30
N TYR A 383 8.41 -18.59 -26.98
CA TYR A 383 7.66 -17.58 -26.25
C TYR A 383 8.47 -16.30 -26.10
N VAL A 384 7.78 -15.16 -26.19
CA VAL A 384 8.39 -13.83 -26.15
C VAL A 384 7.57 -12.93 -25.22
N TYR A 385 8.25 -12.15 -24.39
CA TYR A 385 7.64 -11.41 -23.29
C TYR A 385 7.61 -9.90 -23.53
N THR A 386 8.42 -9.39 -24.46
CA THR A 386 8.45 -7.96 -24.82
C THR A 386 8.30 -7.74 -26.34
N GLU A 387 7.87 -6.52 -26.71
CA GLU A 387 7.76 -6.13 -28.12
C GLU A 387 9.14 -6.02 -28.77
N GLU A 388 10.12 -5.53 -28.01
CA GLU A 388 11.51 -5.40 -28.43
C GLU A 388 12.15 -6.77 -28.73
N GLU A 389 11.93 -7.77 -27.86
CA GLU A 389 12.37 -9.15 -28.11
C GLU A 389 11.70 -9.74 -29.36
N LYS A 390 10.43 -9.44 -29.59
CA LYS A 390 9.70 -9.89 -30.77
C LYS A 390 10.34 -9.33 -32.04
N GLU A 391 10.60 -8.03 -32.06
CA GLU A 391 11.26 -7.38 -33.20
C GLU A 391 12.66 -7.93 -33.47
N GLN A 392 13.46 -8.11 -32.41
CA GLN A 392 14.81 -8.66 -32.52
C GLN A 392 14.78 -10.09 -33.08
N PHE A 393 13.86 -10.92 -32.58
CA PHE A 393 13.72 -12.30 -33.05
C PHE A 393 13.27 -12.34 -34.51
N ILE A 394 12.29 -11.52 -34.91
CA ILE A 394 11.85 -11.44 -36.31
C ILE A 394 12.98 -10.95 -37.22
N LYS A 395 13.78 -9.96 -36.79
CA LYS A 395 14.94 -9.46 -37.55
C LYS A 395 16.05 -10.51 -37.72
N SER A 396 16.16 -11.46 -36.78
CA SER A 396 17.14 -12.56 -36.84
C SER A 396 16.77 -13.68 -37.82
N ILE A 397 15.53 -13.70 -38.31
CA ILE A 397 15.03 -14.71 -39.26
C ILE A 397 15.28 -14.25 -40.69
N ASP A 398 15.72 -15.17 -41.56
CA ASP A 398 15.97 -14.89 -42.97
C ASP A 398 14.71 -14.36 -43.68
N LYS A 399 14.89 -13.29 -44.48
CA LYS A 399 13.81 -12.68 -45.26
C LYS A 399 13.24 -13.69 -46.27
N GLY A 400 12.03 -14.18 -46.02
CA GLY A 400 11.30 -15.10 -46.91
C GLY A 400 10.74 -16.34 -46.19
N ASP A 401 11.19 -16.64 -44.98
CA ASP A 401 10.64 -17.74 -44.19
C ASP A 401 9.24 -17.41 -43.65
N LYS A 402 8.31 -18.38 -43.70
CA LYS A 402 6.99 -18.24 -43.07
C LYS A 402 7.12 -18.29 -41.55
N ILE A 403 6.67 -17.24 -40.89
CA ILE A 403 6.62 -17.11 -39.44
C ILE A 403 5.16 -17.22 -38.99
N GLY A 404 4.88 -18.14 -38.06
CA GLY A 404 3.62 -18.13 -37.32
C GLY A 404 3.75 -17.19 -36.13
N LEU A 405 2.92 -16.15 -36.05
CA LEU A 405 2.87 -15.24 -34.91
C LEU A 405 1.49 -15.36 -34.25
N GLN A 406 1.47 -15.82 -33.01
CA GLN A 406 0.28 -15.82 -32.17
C GLN A 406 0.51 -14.82 -31.03
N ARG A 407 -0.45 -13.91 -30.82
CA ARG A 407 -0.46 -13.00 -29.69
C ARG A 407 -1.44 -13.53 -28.65
N TYR A 408 -1.01 -13.64 -27.40
CA TYR A 408 -1.90 -13.98 -26.30
C TYR A 408 -2.56 -12.71 -25.79
N LYS A 409 -3.89 -12.70 -25.69
CA LYS A 409 -4.65 -11.60 -25.07
C LYS A 409 -5.08 -11.93 -23.66
N GLY A 410 -5.49 -13.17 -23.42
CA GLY A 410 -5.89 -13.66 -22.11
C GLY A 410 -5.26 -15.01 -21.79
N LEU A 411 -5.12 -15.29 -20.50
CA LEU A 411 -4.57 -16.54 -19.96
C LEU A 411 -5.44 -17.75 -20.36
N GLY A 412 -6.74 -17.53 -20.59
CA GLY A 412 -7.68 -18.56 -21.06
C GLY A 412 -7.41 -19.06 -22.48
N GLU A 413 -6.62 -18.35 -23.29
CA GLU A 413 -6.21 -18.79 -24.64
C GLU A 413 -5.05 -19.80 -24.60
N MET A 414 -4.38 -19.92 -23.46
CA MET A 414 -3.29 -20.87 -23.26
C MET A 414 -3.84 -22.20 -22.78
N ASN A 415 -3.37 -23.29 -23.38
CA ASN A 415 -3.65 -24.61 -22.83
C ASN A 415 -2.89 -24.84 -21.51
N PRO A 416 -3.31 -25.79 -20.66
CA PRO A 416 -2.69 -26.01 -19.35
C PRO A 416 -1.18 -26.23 -19.37
N THR A 417 -0.67 -26.94 -20.39
CA THR A 417 0.77 -27.21 -20.56
C THR A 417 1.55 -25.93 -20.90
N GLN A 418 1.01 -25.11 -21.81
CA GLN A 418 1.61 -23.82 -22.15
C GLN A 418 1.65 -22.88 -20.95
N LEU A 419 0.58 -22.85 -20.16
CA LEU A 419 0.50 -22.00 -18.97
C LEU A 419 1.53 -22.44 -17.91
N TRP A 420 1.71 -23.76 -17.73
CA TRP A 420 2.76 -24.32 -16.88
C TRP A 420 4.14 -23.87 -17.33
N GLU A 421 4.54 -24.24 -18.56
CA GLU A 421 5.90 -24.04 -19.09
C GLU A 421 6.34 -22.58 -19.10
N THR A 422 5.40 -21.65 -19.23
CA THR A 422 5.70 -20.23 -19.45
C THR A 422 5.59 -19.36 -18.20
N THR A 423 4.65 -19.70 -17.30
CA THR A 423 4.18 -18.76 -16.27
C THR A 423 4.12 -19.38 -14.88
N MET A 424 3.95 -20.70 -14.74
CA MET A 424 3.76 -21.35 -13.43
C MET A 424 4.94 -22.21 -13.00
N ASP A 425 5.73 -22.73 -13.94
CA ASP A 425 6.91 -23.55 -13.68
C ASP A 425 8.02 -22.73 -12.98
N PRO A 426 8.42 -23.08 -11.74
CA PRO A 426 9.48 -22.37 -11.03
C PRO A 426 10.83 -22.30 -11.76
N GLU A 427 11.13 -23.24 -12.66
CA GLU A 427 12.39 -23.25 -13.40
C GLU A 427 12.42 -22.23 -14.56
N ASN A 428 11.26 -21.93 -15.14
CA ASN A 428 11.16 -21.16 -16.39
C ASN A 428 10.43 -19.82 -16.26
N ARG A 429 9.60 -19.65 -15.24
CA ARG A 429 8.76 -18.47 -15.10
C ARG A 429 9.53 -17.23 -14.64
N THR A 430 8.96 -16.06 -14.94
CA THR A 430 9.38 -14.79 -14.37
C THR A 430 8.28 -14.22 -13.48
N LEU A 431 8.63 -13.87 -12.24
CA LEU A 431 7.74 -13.21 -11.28
C LEU A 431 8.30 -11.84 -10.92
N LEU A 432 7.44 -10.83 -10.85
CA LEU A 432 7.78 -9.53 -10.31
C LEU A 432 7.43 -9.49 -8.82
N LEU A 433 8.43 -9.31 -7.96
CA LEU A 433 8.20 -9.08 -6.53
C LEU A 433 7.66 -7.66 -6.33
N VAL A 434 6.55 -7.55 -5.60
CA VAL A 434 5.97 -6.25 -5.22
C VAL A 434 6.69 -5.76 -3.97
N THR A 435 7.22 -4.54 -4.01
CA THR A 435 7.86 -3.88 -2.86
C THR A 435 7.28 -2.49 -2.65
N ILE A 436 7.41 -1.97 -1.42
CA ILE A 436 7.02 -0.60 -1.07
C ILE A 436 8.30 0.20 -0.83
N GLU A 437 8.74 0.95 -1.85
CA GLU A 437 9.91 1.84 -1.69
C GLU A 437 9.59 3.05 -0.80
N ASP A 438 8.39 3.62 -0.97
CA ASP A 438 7.89 4.78 -0.22
C ASP A 438 6.38 4.62 0.03
N ALA A 439 6.02 4.36 1.29
CA ALA A 439 4.62 4.19 1.70
C ALA A 439 3.80 5.50 1.57
N THR A 440 4.43 6.67 1.70
CA THR A 440 3.80 7.99 1.51
C THR A 440 3.38 8.18 0.07
N GLU A 441 4.29 7.90 -0.86
CA GLU A 441 4.02 8.02 -2.28
C GLU A 441 2.99 6.98 -2.76
N ALA A 442 3.13 5.74 -2.30
CA ALA A 442 2.17 4.69 -2.59
C ALA A 442 0.77 5.07 -2.11
N ASP A 443 0.63 5.54 -0.86
CA ASP A 443 -0.65 6.03 -0.30
C ASP A 443 -1.27 7.11 -1.18
N ARG A 444 -0.49 8.13 -1.55
CA ARG A 444 -0.95 9.23 -2.40
C ARG A 444 -1.36 8.76 -3.79
N THR A 445 -0.64 7.79 -4.34
CA THR A 445 -0.92 7.22 -5.67
C THR A 445 -2.22 6.44 -5.64
N PHE A 446 -2.41 5.57 -4.65
CA PHE A 446 -3.67 4.85 -4.45
C PHE A 446 -4.83 5.80 -4.16
N ASP A 447 -4.67 6.82 -3.30
CA ASP A 447 -5.71 7.81 -3.02
C ASP A 447 -6.13 8.58 -4.30
N MET A 448 -5.17 9.00 -5.12
CA MET A 448 -5.44 9.70 -6.38
C MET A 448 -6.14 8.79 -7.41
N LEU A 449 -5.62 7.58 -7.62
CA LEU A 449 -6.09 6.67 -8.67
C LEU A 449 -7.36 5.90 -8.27
N MET A 450 -7.50 5.56 -6.99
CA MET A 450 -8.56 4.68 -6.50
C MET A 450 -9.57 5.39 -5.58
N GLY A 451 -9.26 6.58 -5.05
CA GLY A 451 -10.11 7.32 -4.12
C GLY A 451 -11.39 7.92 -4.72
N ALA A 452 -12.05 8.81 -3.97
CA ALA A 452 -13.33 9.38 -4.41
C ALA A 452 -13.18 10.58 -5.37
N ALA A 453 -12.05 11.29 -5.33
CA ALA A 453 -11.85 12.53 -6.07
C ALA A 453 -11.60 12.29 -7.57
N VAL A 454 -12.52 12.78 -8.42
CA VAL A 454 -12.44 12.66 -9.89
C VAL A 454 -11.42 13.63 -10.52
N PRO A 455 -11.37 14.92 -10.17
CA PRO A 455 -10.47 15.88 -10.81
C PRO A 455 -8.98 15.49 -10.83
N PRO A 456 -8.36 15.05 -9.71
CA PRO A 456 -6.93 14.73 -9.71
C PRO A 456 -6.62 13.51 -10.58
N ARG A 457 -7.50 12.51 -10.57
CA ARG A 457 -7.39 11.34 -11.45
C ARG A 457 -7.48 11.70 -12.92
N ARG A 458 -8.47 12.54 -13.28
CA ARG A 458 -8.62 13.01 -14.67
C ARG A 458 -7.36 13.73 -15.14
N ARG A 459 -6.80 14.60 -14.30
CA ARG A 459 -5.56 15.33 -14.62
C ARG A 459 -4.39 14.38 -14.81
N PHE A 460 -4.24 13.40 -13.92
CA PHE A 460 -3.19 12.38 -14.04
C PHE A 460 -3.31 11.61 -15.37
N ILE A 461 -4.51 11.14 -15.71
CA ILE A 461 -4.78 10.44 -16.97
C ILE A 461 -4.45 11.35 -18.16
N GLN A 462 -4.88 12.62 -18.15
CA GLN A 462 -4.62 13.55 -19.24
C GLN A 462 -3.13 13.84 -19.42
N THR A 463 -2.38 14.00 -18.32
CA THR A 463 -0.92 14.25 -18.37
C THR A 463 -0.16 13.05 -18.94
N HIS A 464 -0.55 11.83 -18.60
CA HIS A 464 0.18 10.61 -18.99
C HIS A 464 -0.49 9.84 -20.14
N ALA A 465 -1.53 10.40 -20.77
CA ALA A 465 -2.29 9.72 -21.82
C ALA A 465 -1.42 9.34 -23.03
N GLN A 466 -0.41 10.17 -23.34
CA GLN A 466 0.51 9.94 -24.45
C GLN A 466 1.60 8.91 -24.13
N ASP A 467 1.80 8.58 -22.86
CA ASP A 467 2.81 7.61 -22.42
C ASP A 467 2.29 6.17 -22.48
N VAL A 468 0.98 5.98 -22.70
CA VAL A 468 0.34 4.66 -22.73
C VAL A 468 0.60 3.97 -24.06
N ARG A 469 1.38 2.89 -24.04
CA ARG A 469 1.68 2.05 -25.22
C ARG A 469 0.61 0.99 -25.51
N ASN A 470 -0.17 0.59 -24.51
CA ASN A 470 -1.17 -0.48 -24.59
C ASN A 470 -2.56 0.06 -24.22
N LEU A 471 -3.31 0.52 -25.22
CA LEU A 471 -4.74 0.82 -25.12
C LEU A 471 -5.49 -0.15 -26.02
N ASP A 472 -6.43 -0.91 -25.47
CA ASP A 472 -7.50 -1.51 -26.27
C ASP A 472 -8.41 -0.36 -26.71
N VAL A 473 -8.36 -0.02 -28.00
CA VAL A 473 -9.26 0.97 -28.64
C VAL A 473 -10.44 0.24 -29.27
#